data_AF-G9P6D3-F1
#
_entry.id   AF-G9P6D3-F1
#
_cell.length_a   1.000
_cell.length_b   1.000
_cell.length_c   1.000
_cell.angle_alpha   90.00
_cell.angle_beta   90.00
_cell.angle_gamma   90.00
#
_symmetry.space_group_name_H-M   'P 1'
#
loop_
_entity.id
_entity.type
_entity.pdbx_description
1 polymer ?
#
loop_
_entity_poly.entity_id
_entity_poly.type
_entity_poly.pdbx_seq_one_letter_code
_entity_poly.pdbx_strand_id
1 'polypeptide(L)'
;MSQITLFTDSRLPCPQRLLLTIHEIGLQINDVREVDISKFEHKQPDILALNPYGAVPFIRDEAHNPPLMLAESRAIARYLAHAYGSNDASASLLPDSNDVVAIGKFEEAASIELTSFDAAANQLVFEELFKPCVL
;
A
#
# COMPACT_ATOMS: atom_id res chain seq x y z
N MET A 1 -9.26 -15.67 -8.86
CA MET A 1 -9.57 -14.26 -8.53
C MET A 1 -9.13 -14.04 -7.10
N SER A 2 -8.55 -12.88 -6.78
CA SER A 2 -8.11 -12.63 -5.40
C SER A 2 -9.29 -12.55 -4.44
N GLN A 3 -9.11 -12.99 -3.19
CA GLN A 3 -10.10 -12.84 -2.12
C GLN A 3 -9.78 -11.62 -1.25
N ILE A 4 -9.25 -10.58 -1.90
CA ILE A 4 -8.81 -9.35 -1.25
C ILE A 4 -9.92 -8.31 -1.40
N THR A 5 -10.29 -7.69 -0.29
CA THR A 5 -10.98 -6.40 -0.27
C THR A 5 -9.94 -5.30 -0.06
N LEU A 6 -9.88 -4.34 -0.99
CA LEU A 6 -9.02 -3.16 -0.90
C LEU A 6 -9.81 -1.95 -0.45
N PHE A 7 -9.39 -1.29 0.64
CA PHE A 7 -9.94 -0.01 1.09
C PHE A 7 -8.95 1.10 0.71
N THR A 8 -9.39 2.07 -0.10
CA THR A 8 -8.48 2.98 -0.79
C THR A 8 -9.09 4.38 -0.99
N ASP A 9 -8.24 5.36 -1.28
CA ASP A 9 -8.62 6.65 -1.86
C ASP A 9 -7.59 6.95 -2.96
N SER A 10 -7.94 6.71 -4.22
CA SER A 10 -7.00 6.75 -5.36
C SER A 10 -6.33 8.10 -5.60
N ARG A 11 -6.81 9.17 -4.95
CA ARG A 11 -6.24 10.52 -5.03
C ARG A 11 -4.99 10.70 -4.16
N LEU A 12 -4.73 9.78 -3.23
CA LEU A 12 -3.68 9.93 -2.23
C LEU A 12 -2.41 9.13 -2.55
N PRO A 13 -1.22 9.61 -2.16
CA PRO A 13 0.06 8.96 -2.51
C PRO A 13 0.19 7.52 -1.98
N CYS A 14 -0.20 7.27 -0.72
CA CYS A 14 -0.09 5.94 -0.13
C CYS A 14 -0.98 4.88 -0.83
N PRO A 15 -2.26 5.18 -1.12
CA PRO A 15 -3.07 4.36 -2.01
C PRO A 15 -2.49 4.17 -3.41
N GLN A 16 -1.96 5.22 -4.04
CA GLN A 16 -1.36 5.13 -5.38
C GLN A 16 -0.17 4.17 -5.44
N ARG A 17 0.66 4.12 -4.39
CA ARG A 17 1.74 3.12 -4.24
C ARG A 17 1.19 1.69 -4.39
N LEU A 18 0.07 1.41 -3.72
CA LEU A 18 -0.53 0.09 -3.74
C LEU A 18 -1.19 -0.23 -5.09
N LEU A 19 -1.87 0.74 -5.70
CA LEU A 19 -2.46 0.59 -7.04
C LEU A 19 -1.38 0.29 -8.09
N LEU A 20 -0.22 0.96 -8.00
CA LEU A 20 0.93 0.67 -8.86
C LEU A 20 1.44 -0.75 -8.62
N THR A 21 1.64 -1.17 -7.37
CA THR A 21 2.07 -2.56 -7.07
C THR A 21 1.10 -3.60 -7.64
N ILE A 22 -0.21 -3.40 -7.44
CA ILE A 22 -1.25 -4.31 -7.97
C ILE A 22 -1.17 -4.40 -9.50
N HIS A 23 -0.97 -3.26 -10.17
CA HIS A 23 -0.81 -3.20 -11.62
C HIS A 23 0.42 -3.96 -12.10
N GLU A 24 1.59 -3.70 -11.50
CA GLU A 24 2.87 -4.30 -11.89
C GLU A 24 2.88 -5.83 -11.73
N ILE A 25 2.24 -6.35 -10.69
CA ILE A 25 2.15 -7.81 -10.48
C ILE A 25 1.00 -8.47 -11.26
N GLY A 26 0.22 -7.69 -12.02
CA GLY A 26 -0.93 -8.19 -12.78
C GLY A 26 -2.08 -8.74 -11.93
N LEU A 27 -2.16 -8.35 -10.64
CA LEU A 27 -3.18 -8.85 -9.72
C LEU A 27 -4.53 -8.19 -10.00
N GLN A 28 -5.57 -9.01 -10.16
CA GLN A 28 -6.95 -8.54 -10.30
C GLN A 28 -7.66 -8.56 -8.94
N ILE A 29 -8.03 -7.37 -8.45
CA ILE A 29 -8.82 -7.17 -7.22
C ILE A 29 -10.19 -6.60 -7.63
N ASN A 30 -11.25 -7.37 -7.37
CA ASN A 30 -12.61 -7.01 -7.78
C ASN A 30 -13.39 -6.27 -6.68
N ASP A 31 -13.04 -6.47 -5.40
CA ASP A 31 -13.67 -5.77 -4.27
C ASP A 31 -12.80 -4.60 -3.84
N VAL A 32 -13.04 -3.43 -4.45
CA VAL A 32 -12.37 -2.17 -4.11
C VAL A 32 -13.39 -1.23 -3.50
N ARG A 33 -13.10 -0.74 -2.30
CA ARG A 33 -13.93 0.19 -1.52
C ARG A 33 -13.24 1.52 -1.42
N GLU A 34 -13.80 2.51 -2.09
CA GLU A 34 -13.36 3.91 -1.95
C GLU A 34 -13.79 4.44 -0.57
N VAL A 35 -12.86 5.09 0.12
CA VAL A 35 -13.03 5.69 1.45
C VAL A 35 -12.61 7.16 1.32
N ASP A 36 -13.59 8.05 1.20
CA ASP A 36 -13.36 9.47 0.95
C ASP A 36 -12.76 10.17 2.17
N ILE A 37 -11.44 10.41 2.13
CA ILE A 37 -10.75 11.07 3.24
C ILE A 37 -11.23 12.51 3.42
N SER A 38 -11.66 13.19 2.35
CA SER A 38 -12.17 14.57 2.43
C SER A 38 -13.46 14.69 3.25
N LYS A 39 -14.21 13.59 3.36
CA LYS A 39 -15.43 13.49 4.18
C LYS A 39 -15.20 12.84 5.54
N PHE A 40 -13.94 12.59 5.90
CA PHE A 40 -13.57 11.89 7.13
C PHE A 40 -14.14 10.46 7.25
N GLU A 41 -14.41 9.78 6.13
CA GLU A 41 -14.94 8.40 6.14
C GLU A 41 -13.98 7.42 6.82
N HIS A 42 -12.68 7.60 6.62
CA HIS A 42 -11.60 6.86 7.30
C HIS A 42 -11.60 6.98 8.85
N LYS A 43 -12.39 7.90 9.42
CA LYS A 43 -12.56 8.09 10.87
C LYS A 43 -13.91 7.61 11.38
N GLN A 44 -14.78 7.08 10.52
CA GLN A 44 -16.08 6.56 10.93
C GLN A 44 -15.92 5.26 11.74
N PRO A 45 -16.83 4.97 12.69
CA PRO A 45 -16.69 3.82 13.59
C PRO A 45 -16.58 2.47 12.89
N ASP A 46 -17.26 2.29 11.75
CA ASP A 46 -17.23 1.10 10.92
C ASP A 46 -15.86 0.86 10.26
N ILE A 47 -15.22 1.93 9.75
CA ILE A 47 -13.86 1.84 9.22
C ILE A 47 -12.83 1.68 10.34
N LEU A 48 -12.98 2.40 11.46
CA LEU A 48 -12.06 2.28 12.60
C LEU A 48 -12.11 0.89 13.26
N ALA A 49 -13.25 0.21 13.21
CA ALA A 49 -13.38 -1.18 13.64
C ALA A 49 -12.54 -2.13 12.77
N LEU A 50 -12.28 -1.79 11.51
CA LEU A 50 -11.44 -2.56 10.58
C LEU A 50 -9.96 -2.13 10.65
N ASN A 51 -9.71 -0.82 10.69
CA ASN A 51 -8.38 -0.24 10.78
C ASN A 51 -8.35 0.86 11.87
N PRO A 52 -7.83 0.56 13.07
CA PRO A 52 -7.85 1.50 14.20
C PRO A 52 -6.97 2.74 13.99
N TYR A 53 -6.04 2.72 13.02
CA TYR A 53 -5.26 3.91 12.65
C TYR A 53 -6.12 4.96 11.94
N GLY A 54 -7.25 4.55 11.36
CA GLY A 54 -8.13 5.40 10.57
C GLY A 54 -7.37 6.07 9.44
N ALA A 55 -6.77 5.26 8.57
CA ALA A 55 -5.99 5.68 7.42
C ALA A 55 -6.24 4.71 6.26
N VAL A 56 -5.93 5.14 5.03
CA VAL A 56 -5.93 4.28 3.84
C VAL A 56 -4.58 4.37 3.13
N PRO A 57 -4.15 3.31 2.41
CA PRO A 57 -4.89 2.09 2.13
C PRO A 57 -4.76 1.05 3.25
N PHE A 58 -5.73 0.14 3.30
CA PHE A 58 -5.62 -1.12 4.02
C PHE A 58 -6.33 -2.22 3.24
N ILE A 59 -5.98 -3.48 3.51
CA ILE A 59 -6.59 -4.63 2.86
C ILE A 59 -7.15 -5.61 3.90
N ARG A 60 -8.14 -6.38 3.45
CA ARG A 60 -8.56 -7.62 4.08
C ARG A 60 -8.33 -8.74 3.08
N ASP A 61 -7.55 -9.74 3.44
CA ASP A 61 -7.30 -10.92 2.62
C ASP A 61 -7.93 -12.16 3.26
N GLU A 62 -9.00 -12.64 2.64
CA GLU A 62 -9.78 -13.80 3.11
C GLU A 62 -9.14 -15.14 2.74
N ALA A 63 -7.98 -15.15 2.06
CA ALA A 63 -7.25 -16.38 1.75
C ALA A 63 -6.65 -17.07 3.01
N HIS A 64 -6.66 -16.39 4.16
CA HIS A 64 -6.10 -16.86 5.42
C HIS A 64 -7.19 -17.18 6.45
N ASN A 65 -6.87 -18.02 7.43
CA ASN A 65 -7.76 -18.34 8.55
C ASN A 65 -7.03 -18.12 9.89
N PRO A 66 -7.35 -17.05 10.65
CA PRO A 66 -8.35 -16.02 10.35
C PRO A 66 -7.93 -15.10 9.18
N PRO A 67 -8.88 -14.33 8.60
CA PRO A 67 -8.56 -13.37 7.54
C PRO A 67 -7.47 -12.39 7.95
N LEU A 68 -6.55 -12.10 7.02
CA LEU A 68 -5.46 -11.16 7.27
C LEU A 68 -5.94 -9.72 7.07
N MET A 69 -5.88 -8.92 8.13
CA MET A 69 -6.02 -7.47 8.05
C MET A 69 -4.64 -6.83 8.00
N LEU A 70 -4.37 -6.01 6.99
CA LEU A 70 -3.07 -5.37 6.82
C LEU A 70 -3.21 -3.89 6.45
N ALA A 71 -2.57 -3.03 7.24
CA ALA A 71 -2.41 -1.60 6.99
C ALA A 71 -0.95 -1.29 6.60
N GLU A 72 -0.62 -0.01 6.40
CA GLU A 72 0.68 0.48 5.91
C GLU A 72 0.98 0.11 4.45
N SER A 73 0.85 1.08 3.55
CA SER A 73 0.99 0.88 2.10
C SER A 73 2.28 0.16 1.67
N ARG A 74 3.41 0.42 2.33
CA ARG A 74 4.71 -0.24 2.06
C ARG A 74 4.74 -1.71 2.51
N ALA A 75 4.06 -2.04 3.60
CA ALA A 75 3.94 -3.40 4.09
C ALA A 75 3.00 -4.19 3.19
N ILE A 76 1.86 -3.60 2.82
CA ILE A 76 0.90 -4.20 1.90
C ILE A 76 1.55 -4.46 0.54
N ALA A 77 2.29 -3.49 -0.02
CA ALA A 77 2.97 -3.66 -1.31
C ALA A 77 3.94 -4.85 -1.31
N ARG A 78 4.80 -4.96 -0.28
CA ARG A 78 5.71 -6.11 -0.13
C ARG A 78 4.94 -7.43 0.03
N TYR A 79 3.87 -7.43 0.83
CA TYR A 79 3.01 -8.59 1.00
C TYR A 79 2.40 -9.06 -0.31
N LEU A 80 1.79 -8.15 -1.10
CA LEU A 80 1.19 -8.50 -2.38
C LEU A 80 2.24 -8.98 -3.39
N ALA A 81 3.38 -8.31 -3.48
CA ALA A 81 4.47 -8.72 -4.35
C ALA A 81 4.95 -10.14 -4.01
N HIS A 82 5.05 -10.49 -2.72
CA HIS A 82 5.48 -11.82 -2.29
C HIS A 82 4.38 -12.89 -2.42
N ALA A 83 3.15 -12.58 -2.03
CA ALA A 83 2.06 -13.57 -1.95
C ALA A 83 1.34 -13.79 -3.29
N TYR A 84 1.30 -12.77 -4.14
CA TYR A 84 0.53 -12.75 -5.38
C TYR A 84 1.35 -12.39 -6.62
N GLY A 85 2.62 -12.01 -6.47
CA GLY A 85 3.52 -11.71 -7.58
C GLY A 85 4.11 -12.95 -8.25
N SER A 86 4.90 -12.71 -9.30
CA SER A 86 5.61 -13.78 -10.02
C SER A 86 6.84 -14.25 -9.25
N ASN A 87 7.05 -15.57 -9.23
CA ASN A 87 8.32 -16.17 -8.77
C ASN A 87 9.43 -16.15 -9.84
N ASP A 88 9.12 -15.71 -11.06
CA ASP A 88 10.13 -15.50 -12.09
C ASP A 88 10.96 -14.27 -11.75
N ALA A 89 12.27 -14.44 -11.60
CA ALA A 89 13.20 -13.36 -11.23
C ALA A 89 13.15 -12.18 -12.21
N SER A 90 12.76 -12.40 -13.48
CA SER A 90 12.63 -11.33 -14.47
C SER A 90 11.36 -10.49 -14.33
N ALA A 91 10.36 -10.98 -13.58
CA ALA A 91 9.07 -10.33 -13.37
C ALA A 91 8.74 -10.06 -11.89
N SER A 92 9.58 -10.54 -10.96
CA SER A 92 9.43 -10.30 -9.53
C SER A 92 9.78 -8.85 -9.18
N LEU A 93 8.96 -8.23 -8.33
CA LEU A 93 9.24 -6.92 -7.73
C LEU A 93 10.17 -7.01 -6.51
N LEU A 94 10.44 -8.24 -6.03
CA LEU A 94 11.28 -8.50 -4.87
C LEU A 94 12.54 -9.27 -5.31
N PRO A 95 13.69 -9.04 -4.63
CA PRO A 95 14.89 -9.83 -4.87
C PRO A 95 14.67 -11.32 -4.56
N ASP A 96 15.48 -12.19 -5.16
CA ASP A 96 15.53 -13.62 -4.78
C ASP A 96 15.81 -13.73 -3.27
N SER A 97 15.03 -14.55 -2.57
CA SER A 97 15.16 -14.77 -1.13
C SER A 97 16.49 -15.39 -0.71
N ASN A 98 17.24 -15.99 -1.64
CA ASN A 98 18.57 -16.54 -1.41
C ASN A 98 19.71 -15.56 -1.76
N ASP A 99 19.42 -14.44 -2.43
CA ASP A 99 20.43 -13.43 -2.76
C ASP A 99 20.47 -12.35 -1.68
N VAL A 100 21.30 -12.61 -0.66
CA VAL A 100 21.48 -11.70 0.48
C VAL A 100 22.03 -10.32 0.08
N VAL A 101 22.75 -10.22 -1.04
CA VAL A 101 23.30 -8.94 -1.53
C VAL A 101 22.20 -8.11 -2.16
N ALA A 102 21.38 -8.73 -3.01
CA ALA A 102 20.22 -8.06 -3.61
C ALA A 102 19.21 -7.63 -2.55
N ILE A 103 18.93 -8.47 -1.54
CA ILE A 103 18.09 -8.11 -0.38
C ILE A 103 18.66 -6.91 0.36
N GLY A 104 19.97 -6.91 0.65
CA GLY A 104 20.62 -5.78 1.33
C GLY A 104 20.46 -4.47 0.58
N LYS A 105 20.57 -4.50 -0.76
CA LYS A 105 20.38 -3.32 -1.61
C LYS A 105 18.93 -2.86 -1.72
N PHE A 106 17.99 -3.81 -1.79
CA PHE A 106 16.56 -3.50 -1.76
C PHE A 106 16.17 -2.79 -0.45
N GLU A 107 16.60 -3.31 0.70
CA GLU A 107 16.27 -2.70 1.99
C GLU A 107 17.02 -1.39 2.24
N GLU A 108 18.26 -1.24 1.76
CA GLU A 108 18.96 0.06 1.74
C GLU A 108 18.14 1.11 0.98
N ALA A 109 17.70 0.79 -0.25
CA ALA A 109 16.90 1.70 -1.06
C ALA A 109 15.53 2.00 -0.42
N ALA A 110 14.84 0.99 0.12
CA ALA A 110 13.55 1.19 0.77
C ALA A 110 13.66 2.01 2.07
N SER A 111 14.76 1.85 2.82
CA SER A 111 15.05 2.67 4.00
C SER A 111 15.32 4.13 3.62
N ILE A 112 16.11 4.36 2.56
CA ILE A 112 16.36 5.71 2.03
C ILE A 112 15.05 6.35 1.54
N GLU A 113 14.21 5.59 0.82
CA GLU A 113 12.90 6.07 0.37
C GLU A 113 12.03 6.51 1.55
N LEU A 114 11.90 5.68 2.58
CA LEU A 114 11.07 5.97 3.75
C LEU A 114 11.61 7.11 4.61
N THR A 115 12.91 7.12 4.89
CA THR A 115 13.49 8.00 5.93
C THR A 115 14.00 9.32 5.39
N SER A 116 14.33 9.38 4.10
CA SER A 116 14.93 10.57 3.47
C SER A 116 14.02 11.15 2.40
N PHE A 117 13.64 10.35 1.40
CA PHE A 117 12.85 10.86 0.28
C PHE A 117 11.42 11.22 0.70
N ASP A 118 10.67 10.28 1.30
CA ASP A 118 9.28 10.47 1.73
C ASP A 118 9.17 11.59 2.77
N ALA A 119 10.11 11.66 3.71
CA ALA A 119 10.16 12.71 4.72
C ALA A 119 10.21 14.12 4.12
N ALA A 120 10.98 14.32 3.03
CA ALA A 120 11.05 15.60 2.33
C ALA A 120 9.89 15.79 1.34
N ALA A 121 9.58 14.77 0.54
CA ALA A 121 8.58 14.82 -0.52
C ALA A 121 7.17 15.02 0.02
N ASN A 122 6.81 14.35 1.13
CA ASN A 122 5.48 14.41 1.69
C ASN A 122 5.12 15.81 2.20
N GLN A 123 6.09 16.56 2.75
CA GLN A 123 5.88 17.94 3.17
C GLN A 123 5.58 18.86 1.97
N LEU A 124 6.33 18.71 0.88
CA LEU A 124 6.10 19.48 -0.35
C LEU A 124 4.76 19.14 -0.99
N VAL A 125 4.43 17.84 -1.07
CA VAL A 125 3.12 17.38 -1.57
C VAL A 125 1.98 17.97 -0.75
N PHE A 126 2.11 18.00 0.58
CA PHE A 126 1.10 18.61 1.43
C PHE A 126 0.92 20.10 1.14
N GLU A 127 2.01 20.88 1.13
CA GLU A 127 1.95 22.33 0.94
C GLU A 127 1.49 22.73 -0.47
N GLU A 128 1.93 22.03 -1.51
CA GLU A 128 1.67 22.41 -2.91
C GLU A 128 0.38 21.82 -3.48
N LEU A 129 -0.03 20.62 -3.03
CA LEU A 129 -1.17 19.90 -3.63
C LEU A 129 -2.39 19.82 -2.69
N PHE A 130 -2.19 19.54 -1.41
CA PHE A 130 -3.32 19.30 -0.49
C PHE A 130 -3.81 20.58 0.19
N LYS A 131 -2.92 21.39 0.73
CA LYS A 131 -3.26 22.62 1.47
C LYS A 131 -4.06 23.63 0.62
N PRO A 132 -3.77 23.85 -0.67
CA PRO A 132 -4.58 24.76 -1.50
C PRO A 132 -6.00 24.26 -1.75
N CYS A 133 -6.26 22.96 -1.59
CA CYS A 133 -7.60 22.38 -1.76
C CYS A 133 -8.47 22.48 -0.50
N VAL A 134 -7.91 22.90 0.64
CA VAL A 134 -8.59 23.01 1.95
C VAL A 134 -8.97 24.46 2.28
N LEU A 135 -8.49 25.43 1.50
CA LEU A 135 -8.85 26.85 1.54
C LEU A 135 -9.74 27.22 0.35
#